data_AF-A0A7K1T8F4-F1
#
_entry.id   AF-A0A7K1T8F4-F1
#
_cell.length_a   1.000
_cell.length_b   1.000
_cell.length_c   1.000
_cell.angle_alpha   90.00
_cell.angle_beta   90.00
_cell.angle_gamma   90.00
#
_symmetry.space_group_name_H-M   'P 1'
#
loop_
_entity.id
_entity.type
_entity.pdbx_description
1 polymer ?
#
loop_
_entity_poly.entity_id
_entity_poly.type
_entity_poly.pdbx_seq_one_letter_code
_entity_poly.pdbx_strand_id
1 'polypeptide(L)'
;LSEAASRELMAAFEGLERPDAPFADAPKPRSGERVVWLDPQVIVQVKFAEWTEDGLLRHPSYQGIRTDKDPHDLQREPASEPDEQTPDRLERPMNSDNEKNGELRIDGVRITNPGKLLFEDPPITKEDVVRSSASMADRMLPYASGRILSIVRCPRGADSACFFKKHPGPSNPGVRTVDIPTSSGDEEPYFYV
;
A
#
# COMPACT_ATOMS: atom_id res chain seq x y z
N LEU A 1 -5.27 -9.61 -10.47
CA LEU A 1 -5.29 -11.09 -10.50
C LEU A 1 -4.79 -11.53 -11.87
N SER A 2 -3.89 -12.51 -11.95
CA SER A 2 -3.56 -13.13 -13.23
C SER A 2 -4.73 -13.96 -13.73
N GLU A 3 -4.80 -14.22 -15.03
CA GLU A 3 -5.87 -15.04 -15.62
C GLU A 3 -5.90 -16.47 -15.03
N ALA A 4 -4.73 -17.05 -14.79
CA ALA A 4 -4.59 -18.36 -14.17
C ALA A 4 -5.13 -18.37 -12.73
N ALA A 5 -4.77 -17.37 -11.92
CA ALA A 5 -5.25 -17.25 -10.54
C ALA A 5 -6.77 -17.01 -10.47
N SER A 6 -7.32 -16.26 -11.43
CA SER A 6 -8.76 -16.06 -11.53
C SER A 6 -9.50 -17.36 -11.87
N ARG A 7 -8.96 -18.19 -12.77
CA ARG A 7 -9.55 -19.49 -13.12
C ARG A 7 -9.53 -20.46 -11.94
N GLU A 8 -8.42 -20.54 -11.23
CA GLU A 8 -8.29 -21.37 -10.03
C GLU A 8 -9.30 -20.96 -8.95
N LEU A 9 -9.41 -19.65 -8.69
CA LEU A 9 -10.35 -19.13 -7.70
C LEU A 9 -11.81 -19.37 -8.09
N MET A 10 -12.18 -19.18 -9.36
CA MET A 10 -13.54 -19.46 -9.84
C MET A 10 -13.89 -20.95 -9.77
N ALA A 11 -12.93 -21.84 -10.05
CA ALA A 11 -13.14 -23.28 -9.88
C ALA A 11 -13.36 -23.66 -8.41
N ALA A 12 -12.65 -23.00 -7.48
CA ALA A 12 -12.86 -23.21 -6.05
C ALA A 12 -14.22 -22.71 -5.54
N PHE A 13 -14.89 -21.80 -6.27
CA PHE A 13 -16.21 -21.28 -5.91
C PHE A 13 -17.37 -22.09 -6.49
N GLU A 14 -17.10 -23.04 -7.39
CA GLU A 14 -18.13 -23.83 -8.04
C GLU A 14 -18.94 -24.62 -7.00
N GLY A 15 -20.26 -24.44 -7.01
CA GLY A 15 -21.17 -25.10 -6.07
C GLY A 15 -21.26 -24.48 -4.67
N LEU A 16 -20.51 -23.40 -4.40
CA LEU A 16 -20.58 -22.67 -3.12
C LEU A 16 -21.55 -21.48 -3.16
N GLU A 17 -22.14 -21.17 -4.30
CA GLU A 17 -23.10 -20.07 -4.45
C GLU A 17 -24.32 -20.26 -3.53
N ARG A 18 -24.70 -19.19 -2.84
CA ARG A 18 -25.86 -19.14 -1.96
C ARG A 18 -26.67 -17.86 -2.19
N PRO A 19 -27.99 -17.88 -1.93
CA PRO A 19 -28.85 -16.72 -2.19
C PRO A 19 -28.63 -15.57 -1.19
N ASP A 20 -28.30 -15.90 0.06
CA ASP A 20 -28.25 -14.95 1.18
C ASP A 20 -26.84 -14.80 1.75
N ALA A 21 -26.58 -13.64 2.36
CA ALA A 21 -25.29 -13.34 2.98
C ALA A 21 -24.96 -14.31 4.13
N PRO A 22 -23.73 -14.86 4.21
CA PRO A 22 -23.29 -15.68 5.33
C PRO A 22 -22.86 -14.86 6.55
N PHE A 23 -22.78 -13.53 6.42
CA PHE A 23 -22.32 -12.63 7.49
C PHE A 23 -23.50 -12.11 8.31
N ALA A 24 -23.31 -12.00 9.64
CA ALA A 24 -24.27 -11.35 10.52
C ALA A 24 -24.49 -9.87 10.15
N ASP A 25 -23.38 -9.17 9.86
CA ASP A 25 -23.38 -7.78 9.38
C ASP A 25 -22.97 -7.76 7.91
N ALA A 26 -23.92 -8.07 7.03
CA ALA A 26 -23.67 -8.10 5.60
C ALA A 26 -23.43 -6.67 5.04
N PRO A 27 -22.40 -6.46 4.20
CA PRO A 27 -22.18 -5.17 3.56
C PRO A 27 -23.37 -4.80 2.66
N LYS A 28 -23.74 -3.50 2.67
CA LYS A 28 -24.77 -2.98 1.79
C LYS A 28 -24.21 -2.82 0.37
N PRO A 29 -24.81 -3.45 -0.65
CA PRO A 29 -24.37 -3.27 -2.02
C PRO A 29 -24.50 -1.81 -2.45
N ARG A 30 -23.52 -1.31 -3.19
CA ARG A 30 -23.60 0.02 -3.82
C ARG A 30 -24.60 -0.01 -4.97
N SER A 31 -25.09 1.17 -5.35
CA SER A 31 -26.01 1.30 -6.48
C SER A 31 -25.40 0.71 -7.76
N GLY A 32 -26.03 -0.32 -8.33
CA GLY A 32 -25.57 -1.02 -9.54
C GLY A 32 -24.55 -2.14 -9.30
N GLU A 33 -24.21 -2.44 -8.05
CA GLU A 33 -23.28 -3.52 -7.71
C GLU A 33 -23.99 -4.88 -7.66
N ARG A 34 -23.42 -5.88 -8.33
CA ARG A 34 -23.87 -7.28 -8.24
C ARG A 34 -23.02 -8.00 -7.20
N VAL A 35 -23.66 -8.42 -6.11
CA VAL A 35 -23.02 -9.23 -5.06
C VAL A 35 -23.39 -10.69 -5.25
N VAL A 36 -22.40 -11.57 -5.17
CA VAL A 36 -22.58 -13.02 -5.15
C VAL A 36 -22.13 -13.53 -3.80
N TRP A 37 -23.00 -14.25 -3.10
CA TRP A 37 -22.68 -14.83 -1.80
C TRP A 37 -22.20 -16.26 -1.98
N LEU A 38 -21.18 -16.62 -1.21
CA LEU A 38 -20.60 -17.96 -1.20
C LEU A 38 -20.68 -18.53 0.22
N ASP A 39 -20.77 -19.86 0.31
CA ASP A 39 -20.57 -20.57 1.57
C ASP A 39 -19.08 -20.47 1.98
N PRO A 40 -18.75 -20.05 3.22
CA PRO A 40 -17.36 -19.80 3.63
C PRO A 40 -16.55 -21.08 3.87
N GLN A 41 -16.26 -21.82 2.78
CA GLN A 41 -15.49 -23.07 2.81
C GLN A 41 -14.06 -22.94 2.27
N VAL A 42 -13.75 -21.83 1.58
CA VAL A 42 -12.43 -21.62 0.94
C VAL A 42 -11.62 -20.60 1.72
N ILE A 43 -10.40 -20.99 2.11
CA ILE A 43 -9.45 -20.07 2.75
C ILE A 43 -8.58 -19.44 1.68
N VAL A 44 -8.47 -18.11 1.74
CA VAL A 44 -7.61 -17.34 0.85
C VAL A 44 -6.67 -16.47 1.67
N GLN A 45 -5.46 -16.27 1.15
CA GLN A 45 -4.55 -15.26 1.65
C GLN A 45 -4.85 -13.95 0.93
N VAL A 46 -5.03 -12.88 1.70
CA VAL A 46 -5.32 -11.55 1.21
C VAL A 46 -4.33 -10.58 1.86
N LYS A 47 -3.73 -9.71 1.05
CA LYS A 47 -3.02 -8.54 1.54
C LYS A 47 -3.98 -7.36 1.55
N PHE A 48 -4.07 -6.62 2.64
CA PHE A 48 -5.01 -5.51 2.78
C PHE A 48 -4.34 -4.34 3.52
N ALA A 49 -4.96 -3.15 3.43
CA ALA A 49 -4.43 -1.95 4.06
C ALA A 49 -4.86 -1.85 5.53
N GLU A 50 -6.16 -2.01 5.80
CA GLU A 50 -6.73 -1.95 7.15
C GLU A 50 -8.10 -2.64 7.20
N TRP A 51 -8.58 -2.88 8.42
CA TRP A 51 -9.99 -3.17 8.69
C TRP A 51 -10.76 -1.87 8.87
N THR A 52 -11.89 -1.70 8.20
CA THR A 52 -12.79 -0.55 8.42
C THR A 52 -13.58 -0.71 9.72
N GLU A 53 -14.20 0.38 10.21
CA GLU A 53 -15.10 0.33 11.36
C GLU A 53 -16.24 -0.68 11.15
N ASP A 54 -16.74 -0.78 9.91
CA ASP A 54 -17.76 -1.77 9.52
C ASP A 54 -17.21 -3.21 9.40
N GLY A 55 -15.96 -3.47 9.78
CA GLY A 55 -15.35 -4.81 9.76
C GLY A 55 -15.02 -5.35 8.36
N LEU A 56 -14.87 -4.47 7.35
CA LEU A 56 -14.51 -4.84 5.98
C LEU A 56 -13.02 -4.60 5.71
N LEU A 57 -12.45 -5.32 4.75
CA LEU A 57 -11.08 -5.11 4.32
C LEU A 57 -10.98 -3.90 3.37
N ARG A 58 -10.09 -2.95 3.66
CA ARG A 58 -9.77 -1.84 2.75
C ARG A 58 -8.62 -2.22 1.81
N HIS A 59 -8.83 -1.99 0.52
CA HIS A 59 -7.89 -2.33 -0.56
C HIS A 59 -7.37 -3.79 -0.51
N PRO A 60 -8.25 -4.80 -0.42
CA PRO A 60 -7.83 -6.19 -0.42
C PRO A 60 -7.23 -6.59 -1.78
N SER A 61 -6.16 -7.36 -1.72
CA SER A 61 -5.48 -7.95 -2.86
C SER A 61 -5.27 -9.44 -2.60
N TYR A 62 -5.96 -10.27 -3.38
CA TYR A 62 -5.82 -11.72 -3.32
C TYR A 62 -4.38 -12.15 -3.60
N GLN A 63 -3.86 -13.06 -2.78
CA GLN A 63 -2.52 -13.64 -2.90
C GLN A 63 -2.55 -15.12 -3.30
N GLY A 64 -3.58 -15.88 -2.91
CA GLY A 64 -3.67 -17.32 -3.21
C GLY A 64 -4.67 -18.06 -2.32
N ILE A 65 -5.06 -19.27 -2.71
CA ILE A 65 -5.81 -20.21 -1.84
C ILE A 65 -4.83 -20.86 -0.86
N ARG A 66 -5.28 -21.09 0.38
CA ARG A 66 -4.51 -21.76 1.44
C ARG A 66 -5.22 -23.04 1.85
N THR A 67 -4.66 -24.19 1.51
CA THR A 67 -5.17 -25.52 1.92
C THR A 67 -4.51 -26.05 3.18
N ASP A 68 -3.50 -25.33 3.69
CA ASP A 68 -2.68 -25.70 4.85
C ASP A 68 -3.22 -25.15 6.18
N LYS A 69 -4.27 -24.33 6.15
CA LYS A 69 -4.90 -23.76 7.35
C LYS A 69 -6.27 -24.40 7.58
N ASP A 70 -6.65 -24.52 8.85
CA ASP A 70 -8.02 -24.83 9.25
C ASP A 70 -8.84 -23.53 9.33
N PRO A 71 -10.10 -23.49 8.83
CA PRO A 71 -10.95 -22.31 8.94
C PRO A 71 -11.17 -21.83 10.38
N HIS A 72 -11.16 -22.73 11.36
CA HIS A 72 -11.35 -22.40 12.77
C HIS A 72 -10.12 -21.75 13.43
N ASP A 73 -8.94 -21.86 12.80
CA ASP A 73 -7.70 -21.24 13.26
C ASP A 73 -7.53 -19.80 12.74
N LEU A 74 -8.46 -19.31 11.91
CA LEU A 74 -8.40 -17.97 11.35
C LEU A 74 -8.86 -16.92 12.36
N GLN A 75 -7.95 -16.03 12.72
CA GLN A 75 -8.23 -14.86 13.55
C GLN A 75 -8.08 -13.57 12.75
N ARG A 76 -8.76 -12.51 13.17
CA ARG A 76 -8.57 -11.18 12.58
C ARG A 76 -7.16 -10.69 12.89
N GLU A 77 -6.33 -10.68 11.86
CA GLU A 77 -4.98 -10.11 11.95
C GLU A 77 -5.08 -8.58 12.04
N PRO A 78 -4.32 -7.92 12.94
CA PRO A 78 -4.22 -6.46 12.94
C PRO A 78 -3.65 -6.00 11.59
N ALA A 79 -4.04 -4.80 11.16
CA ALA A 79 -3.49 -4.19 9.95
C ALA A 79 -1.95 -4.18 10.05
N SER A 80 -1.28 -4.91 9.17
CA SER A 80 0.18 -4.87 9.11
C SER A 80 0.59 -3.60 8.37
N GLU A 81 1.42 -2.74 8.98
CA GLU A 81 2.21 -1.82 8.18
C GLU A 81 3.04 -2.66 7.19
N PRO A 82 3.16 -2.25 5.91
CA PRO A 82 3.94 -2.99 4.95
C PRO A 82 5.37 -3.15 5.50
N ASP A 83 5.71 -4.40 5.80
CA ASP A 83 7.00 -4.77 6.37
C ASP A 83 8.15 -4.28 5.49
N GLU A 84 8.85 -3.23 5.95
CA GLU A 84 10.01 -2.65 5.28
C GLU A 84 11.22 -3.61 5.29
N GLN A 85 11.12 -4.78 5.97
CA GLN A 85 12.22 -5.73 6.18
C GLN A 85 12.17 -7.00 5.31
N THR A 86 11.19 -7.14 4.41
CA THR A 86 11.27 -8.21 3.40
C THR A 86 12.41 -7.90 2.42
N PRO A 87 13.36 -8.82 2.17
CA PRO A 87 14.50 -8.54 1.30
C PRO A 87 14.03 -8.15 -0.10
N ASP A 88 14.43 -6.95 -0.54
CA ASP A 88 14.20 -6.47 -1.89
C ASP A 88 14.88 -7.42 -2.88
N ARG A 89 14.14 -7.85 -3.90
CA ARG A 89 14.65 -8.82 -4.88
C ARG A 89 15.60 -8.20 -5.91
N LEU A 90 15.81 -6.88 -5.93
CA LEU A 90 16.60 -6.19 -6.94
C LEU A 90 17.30 -4.93 -6.37
N GLU A 91 18.49 -5.11 -5.80
CA GLU A 91 19.42 -4.01 -5.50
C GLU A 91 20.55 -4.03 -6.54
N ARG A 92 20.96 -2.87 -7.08
CA ARG A 92 22.18 -2.78 -7.88
C ARG A 92 23.37 -2.53 -6.95
N PRO A 93 24.53 -3.17 -7.17
CA PRO A 93 25.75 -2.81 -6.45
C PRO A 93 26.07 -1.33 -6.70
N MET A 94 26.24 -0.57 -5.62
CA MET A 94 26.57 0.86 -5.67
C MET A 94 27.97 1.07 -6.27
N ASN A 95 28.17 2.18 -7.00
CA ASN A 95 29.52 2.65 -7.34
C ASN A 95 30.25 3.05 -6.04
N SER A 96 31.47 2.53 -5.86
CA SER A 96 32.24 2.48 -4.61
C SER A 96 32.81 3.81 -4.10
N ASP A 97 32.28 4.96 -4.52
CA ASP A 97 32.85 6.26 -4.16
C ASP A 97 32.28 6.84 -2.86
N ASN A 98 31.20 6.26 -2.30
CA ASN A 98 30.54 6.75 -1.09
C ASN A 98 30.75 5.87 0.16
N GLU A 99 31.61 4.84 0.08
CA GLU A 99 31.84 3.85 1.15
C GLU A 99 32.64 4.37 2.36
N LYS A 100 32.91 5.67 2.49
CA LYS A 100 33.61 6.22 3.65
C LYS A 100 32.73 7.20 4.43
N ASN A 101 31.87 6.62 5.28
CA ASN A 101 31.28 7.23 6.49
C ASN A 101 30.27 8.39 6.36
N GLY A 102 29.66 8.65 5.21
CA GLY A 102 28.66 9.72 5.07
C GLY A 102 27.24 9.18 4.95
N GLU A 103 26.38 9.45 5.94
CA GLU A 103 24.92 9.32 5.79
C GLU A 103 24.47 10.17 4.58
N LEU A 104 24.03 9.54 3.47
CA LEU A 104 23.63 10.28 2.27
C LEU A 104 22.48 11.23 2.64
N ARG A 105 22.71 12.53 2.44
CA ARG A 105 21.71 13.58 2.65
C ARG A 105 21.54 14.38 1.37
N ILE A 106 20.29 14.58 0.98
CA ILE A 106 19.91 15.46 -0.14
C ILE A 106 19.02 16.55 0.47
N ASP A 107 19.40 17.81 0.31
CA ASP A 107 18.74 18.98 0.91
C ASP A 107 18.45 18.83 2.42
N GLY A 108 19.42 18.25 3.15
CA GLY A 108 19.33 18.02 4.59
C GLY A 108 18.50 16.81 5.00
N VAL A 109 17.83 16.12 4.07
CA VAL A 109 17.03 14.91 4.31
C VAL A 109 17.90 13.67 4.18
N ARG A 110 17.93 12.82 5.22
CA ARG A 110 18.62 11.51 5.19
C ARG A 110 17.93 10.55 4.22
N ILE A 111 18.72 9.95 3.33
CA ILE A 111 18.25 8.94 2.39
C ILE A 111 18.75 7.57 2.81
N THR A 112 17.82 6.70 3.21
CA THR A 112 18.09 5.29 3.50
C THR A 112 17.91 4.44 2.24
N ASN A 113 18.70 3.37 2.13
CA ASN A 113 18.74 2.46 0.98
C ASN A 113 18.72 3.19 -0.40
N PRO A 114 19.73 4.01 -0.71
CA PRO A 114 19.76 4.82 -1.93
C PRO A 114 19.82 3.98 -3.21
N GLY A 115 20.49 2.82 -3.18
CA GLY A 115 20.66 1.92 -4.34
C GLY A 115 19.44 1.08 -4.70
N LYS A 116 18.37 1.14 -3.90
CA LYS A 116 17.10 0.46 -4.16
C LYS A 116 16.54 0.84 -5.52
N LEU A 117 16.24 -0.15 -6.37
CA LEU A 117 15.55 0.09 -7.63
C LEU A 117 14.08 0.43 -7.38
N LEU A 118 13.64 1.56 -7.93
CA LEU A 118 12.24 1.97 -7.95
C LEU A 118 11.57 1.71 -9.29
N PHE A 119 12.34 1.69 -10.39
CA PHE A 119 11.89 1.29 -11.72
C PHE A 119 12.92 0.33 -12.30
N GLU A 120 12.46 -0.75 -12.93
CA GLU A 120 13.35 -1.78 -13.49
C GLU A 120 13.82 -1.44 -14.91
N ASP A 121 12.94 -0.85 -15.74
CA ASP A 121 13.24 -0.49 -17.12
C ASP A 121 12.68 0.91 -17.52
N PRO A 122 13.53 1.93 -17.69
CA PRO A 122 14.97 1.91 -17.41
C PRO A 122 15.25 1.77 -15.90
N PRO A 123 16.42 1.24 -15.50
CA PRO A 123 16.76 1.07 -14.10
C PRO A 123 16.98 2.42 -13.42
N ILE A 124 16.08 2.79 -12.49
CA ILE A 124 16.13 4.05 -11.73
C ILE A 124 16.14 3.73 -10.23
N THR A 125 17.12 4.27 -9.50
CA THR A 125 17.27 4.05 -8.06
C THR A 125 16.49 5.06 -7.21
N LYS A 126 16.36 4.80 -5.90
CA LYS A 126 15.78 5.73 -4.94
C LYS A 126 16.56 7.05 -4.88
N GLU A 127 17.88 7.00 -4.96
CA GLU A 127 18.71 8.21 -5.02
C GLU A 127 18.37 9.05 -6.26
N ASP A 128 18.27 8.41 -7.44
CA ASP A 128 17.97 9.12 -8.69
C ASP A 128 16.64 9.87 -8.61
N VAL A 129 15.59 9.23 -8.09
CA VAL A 129 14.27 9.86 -7.92
C VAL A 129 14.34 11.03 -6.95
N VAL A 130 15.04 10.91 -5.82
CA VAL A 130 15.15 11.98 -4.83
C VAL A 130 15.96 13.16 -5.39
N ARG A 131 17.10 12.89 -6.05
CA ARG A 131 17.95 13.92 -6.65
C ARG A 131 17.22 14.67 -7.76
N SER A 132 16.49 13.95 -8.60
CA SER A 132 15.60 14.52 -9.62
C SER A 132 14.56 15.44 -8.98
N SER A 133 13.83 14.95 -7.96
CA SER A 133 12.83 15.75 -7.24
C SER A 133 13.42 17.03 -6.62
N ALA A 134 14.58 16.93 -5.96
CA ALA A 134 15.30 18.07 -5.40
C ALA A 134 15.64 19.11 -6.47
N SER A 135 16.19 18.68 -7.61
CA SER A 135 16.54 19.59 -8.72
C SER A 135 15.36 20.32 -9.36
N MET A 136 14.15 19.75 -9.26
CA MET A 136 12.93 20.30 -9.83
C MET A 136 12.08 21.07 -8.81
N ALA A 137 12.43 20.99 -7.51
CA ALA A 137 11.59 21.50 -6.41
C ALA A 137 11.22 22.96 -6.61
N ASP A 138 12.19 23.84 -6.87
CA ASP A 138 11.95 25.28 -7.05
C ASP A 138 10.97 25.61 -8.19
N ARG A 139 10.91 24.75 -9.23
CA ARG A 139 9.97 24.91 -10.35
C ARG A 139 8.60 24.31 -10.06
N MET A 140 8.54 23.29 -9.22
CA MET A 140 7.31 22.58 -8.86
C MET A 140 6.53 23.31 -7.76
N LEU A 141 7.23 23.87 -6.77
CA LEU A 141 6.64 24.49 -5.58
C LEU A 141 5.66 25.64 -5.87
N PRO A 142 5.85 26.53 -6.86
CA PRO A 142 4.86 27.55 -7.19
C PRO A 142 3.47 26.99 -7.53
N TYR A 143 3.37 25.73 -7.95
CA TYR A 143 2.13 25.07 -8.31
C TYR A 143 1.64 24.07 -7.25
N ALA A 144 2.57 23.45 -6.54
CA ALA A 144 2.29 22.42 -5.54
C ALA A 144 2.11 22.96 -4.12
N SER A 145 2.71 24.11 -3.80
CA SER A 145 2.63 24.69 -2.45
C SER A 145 1.22 25.20 -2.12
N GLY A 146 0.92 25.23 -0.83
CA GLY A 146 -0.38 25.60 -0.30
C GLY A 146 -1.43 24.50 -0.37
N ARG A 147 -1.05 23.23 -0.60
CA ARG A 147 -2.01 22.16 -0.93
C ARG A 147 -1.87 20.94 -0.03
N ILE A 148 -3.01 20.31 0.25
CA ILE A 148 -3.04 18.97 0.83
C ILE A 148 -2.60 17.93 -0.21
N LEU A 149 -1.84 16.94 0.24
CA LEU A 149 -1.31 15.89 -0.61
C LEU A 149 -1.78 14.49 -0.19
N SER A 150 -2.00 13.65 -1.20
CA SER A 150 -2.08 12.20 -1.05
C SER A 150 -0.86 11.58 -1.73
N ILE A 151 -0.10 10.77 -1.00
CA ILE A 151 1.17 10.21 -1.47
C ILE A 151 0.94 8.78 -1.96
N VAL A 152 1.42 8.43 -3.15
CA VAL A 152 1.53 7.03 -3.57
C VAL A 152 2.87 6.49 -3.09
N ARG A 153 2.86 5.46 -2.26
CA ARG A 153 4.07 4.76 -1.80
C ARG A 153 4.18 3.41 -2.50
N CYS A 154 5.34 3.17 -3.08
CA CYS A 154 5.72 1.91 -3.70
C CYS A 154 6.96 1.36 -2.97
N PRO A 155 6.82 0.73 -1.79
CA PRO A 155 7.97 0.34 -0.98
C PRO A 155 8.86 -0.72 -1.62
N ARG A 156 8.45 -1.39 -2.71
CA ARG A 156 9.25 -2.39 -3.44
C ARG A 156 9.44 -2.01 -4.92
N GLY A 157 9.35 -0.72 -5.23
CA GLY A 157 9.37 -0.21 -6.61
C GLY A 157 8.00 -0.16 -7.27
N ALA A 158 7.92 0.59 -8.38
CA ALA A 158 6.70 0.96 -9.08
C ALA A 158 6.01 -0.22 -9.79
N ASP A 159 6.77 -1.25 -10.16
CA ASP A 159 6.25 -2.49 -10.77
C ASP A 159 5.65 -3.45 -9.71
N SER A 160 5.79 -3.11 -8.43
CA SER A 160 5.19 -3.82 -7.30
C SER A 160 3.96 -3.11 -6.77
N ALA A 161 3.24 -3.78 -5.87
CA ALA A 161 2.07 -3.19 -5.21
C ALA A 161 2.40 -1.87 -4.49
N CYS A 162 1.68 -0.81 -4.88
CA CYS A 162 1.72 0.51 -4.25
C CYS A 162 0.43 0.77 -3.46
N PHE A 163 0.46 1.77 -2.58
CA PHE A 163 -0.72 2.20 -1.83
C PHE A 163 -0.73 3.72 -1.64
N PHE A 164 -1.94 4.28 -1.49
CA PHE A 164 -2.12 5.68 -1.14
C PHE A 164 -1.96 5.88 0.37
N LYS A 165 -1.20 6.90 0.76
CA LYS A 165 -1.08 7.39 2.13
C LYS A 165 -1.55 8.85 2.18
N LYS A 166 -2.70 9.08 2.81
CA LYS A 166 -3.31 10.40 2.99
C LYS A 166 -2.86 11.07 4.29
N HIS A 167 -2.80 10.26 5.35
CA HIS A 167 -2.49 10.74 6.69
C HIS A 167 -1.02 10.50 7.05
N PRO A 168 -0.36 11.49 7.69
CA PRO A 168 0.99 11.34 8.21
C PRO A 168 1.00 10.37 9.41
N GLY A 169 2.12 9.67 9.59
CA GLY A 169 2.36 8.88 10.79
C GLY A 169 2.88 9.74 11.96
N PRO A 170 3.07 9.16 13.16
CA PRO A 170 3.39 9.90 14.38
C PRO A 170 4.75 10.62 14.40
N SER A 171 5.67 10.33 13.49
CA SER A 171 6.96 11.02 13.37
C SER A 171 7.37 11.19 11.92
N ASN A 172 7.39 12.43 11.43
CA ASN A 172 7.90 12.80 10.11
C ASN A 172 8.67 14.13 10.20
N PRO A 173 9.93 14.12 10.67
CA PRO A 173 10.72 15.34 10.80
C PRO A 173 10.81 16.08 9.47
N GLY A 174 10.49 17.38 9.48
CA GLY A 174 10.55 18.23 8.28
C GLY A 174 9.33 18.17 7.37
N VAL A 175 8.33 17.32 7.65
CA VAL A 175 7.06 17.25 6.90
C VAL A 175 6.02 18.14 7.57
N ARG A 176 5.39 19.04 6.80
CA ARG A 176 4.27 19.85 7.29
C ARG A 176 2.96 19.11 7.16
N THR A 177 2.06 19.37 8.10
CA THR A 177 0.71 18.80 8.14
C THR A 177 -0.30 19.90 8.38
N VAL A 178 -1.53 19.67 7.92
CA VAL A 178 -2.69 20.52 8.23
C VAL A 178 -3.87 19.63 8.60
N ASP A 179 -4.62 20.04 9.61
CA ASP A 179 -5.80 19.32 10.07
C ASP A 179 -7.00 19.73 9.23
N ILE A 180 -7.75 18.74 8.75
CA ILE A 180 -8.91 18.91 7.88
C ILE A 180 -10.13 18.27 8.54
N PRO A 181 -11.26 18.99 8.66
CA PRO A 181 -12.49 18.42 9.19
C PRO A 181 -13.06 17.38 8.22
N THR A 182 -13.41 16.22 8.75
CA THR A 182 -14.05 15.13 8.01
C THR A 182 -15.57 15.31 8.00
N SER A 183 -16.26 14.45 7.24
CA SER A 183 -17.73 14.39 7.26
C SER A 183 -18.32 13.94 8.59
N SER A 184 -17.53 13.29 9.47
CA SER A 184 -17.98 12.92 10.83
C SER A 184 -17.87 14.07 11.82
N GLY A 185 -17.18 15.16 11.46
CA GLY A 185 -16.92 16.30 12.33
C GLY A 185 -15.61 16.21 13.12
N ASP A 186 -14.88 15.10 12.99
CA ASP A 186 -13.54 14.95 13.55
C ASP A 186 -12.50 15.63 12.64
N GLU A 187 -11.33 15.97 13.19
CA GLU A 187 -10.22 16.52 12.41
C GLU A 187 -9.15 15.45 12.19
N GLU A 188 -8.68 15.34 10.95
CA GLU A 188 -7.61 14.41 10.59
C GLU A 188 -6.44 15.17 9.95
N PRO A 189 -5.19 14.80 10.29
CA PRO A 189 -4.02 15.44 9.69
C PRO A 189 -3.81 14.95 8.26
N TYR A 190 -3.45 15.87 7.37
CA TYR A 190 -3.05 15.59 5.99
C TYR A 190 -1.64 16.12 5.72
N PHE A 191 -0.92 15.47 4.80
CA PHE A 191 0.33 16.02 4.28
C PHE A 191 0.08 17.36 3.63
N TYR A 192 0.97 18.33 3.89
CA TYR A 192 0.89 19.67 3.36
C TYR A 192 2.24 20.12 2.80
N VAL A 193 2.22 20.71 1.61
CA VAL A 193 3.38 21.33 0.96
C VAL A 193 3.05 22.77 0.65
#